data_AF-A0AAN6JXQ3-F1
#
_entry.id   AF-A0AAN6JXQ3-F1
#
_cell.length_a   1.000
_cell.length_b   1.000
_cell.length_c   1.000
_cell.angle_alpha   90.00
_cell.angle_beta   90.00
_cell.angle_gamma   90.00
#
_symmetry.space_group_name_H-M   'P 1'
#
loop_
_entity.id
_entity.type
_entity.pdbx_description
1 polymer ?
#
loop_
_entity_poly.entity_id
_entity_poly.type
_entity_poly.pdbx_seq_one_letter_code
_entity_poly.pdbx_strand_id
1 'polypeptide(L)'
;MSLEEALQPDGAVGLSSFAGVVLMACLFGRNLTHLHRPGPDDRDDDLDGEFWKRHRNMDSILLNTALALPDALRLPSGLNDANIIWMNMNIHTSTICLHQAAIFKADRNRMPSRISAESKIRCITAAAEIASTMRQICHLDLSAMNPFISFCLYVAARVFVQYLKSRPKDTQVRASLQFLLSAMHAIKRKNPLTESFLVQLDVDLESAGLEDARQFRAAAPKLAASEPARHEGCPFTVGMQQADTAGCRPT
;
A
#
# COMPACT_ATOMS: atom_id res chain seq x y z
N MET A 1 -3.84 -23.92 -12.14
CA MET A 1 -3.02 -23.61 -10.97
C MET A 1 -3.93 -23.40 -9.78
N SER A 2 -3.73 -24.16 -8.71
CA SER A 2 -4.40 -23.97 -7.42
C SER A 2 -3.69 -22.90 -6.58
N LEU A 3 -4.35 -22.37 -5.55
CA LEU A 3 -3.71 -21.44 -4.61
C LEU A 3 -2.58 -22.11 -3.82
N GLU A 4 -2.70 -23.40 -3.54
CA GLU A 4 -1.66 -24.16 -2.84
C GLU A 4 -0.39 -24.32 -3.69
N GLU A 5 -0.55 -24.57 -4.99
CA GLU A 5 0.55 -24.59 -5.96
C GLU A 5 1.21 -23.21 -6.06
N ALA A 6 0.42 -22.13 -6.10
CA ALA A 6 0.93 -20.76 -6.22
C ALA A 6 1.76 -20.29 -5.00
N LEU A 7 1.63 -20.96 -3.85
CA LEU A 7 2.38 -20.65 -2.62
C LEU A 7 3.71 -21.39 -2.51
N GLN A 8 4.00 -22.31 -3.43
CA GLN A 8 5.28 -23.00 -3.51
C GLN A 8 6.37 -22.07 -4.09
N PRO A 9 7.67 -22.35 -3.86
CA PRO A 9 8.76 -21.47 -4.28
C PRO A 9 8.78 -21.10 -5.78
N ASP A 10 8.31 -22.00 -6.66
CA ASP A 10 8.21 -21.84 -8.11
C ASP A 10 6.77 -21.55 -8.59
N GLY A 11 5.81 -21.46 -7.66
CA GLY A 11 4.38 -21.31 -7.96
C GLY A 11 4.03 -20.02 -8.70
N ALA A 12 4.89 -19.00 -8.65
CA ALA A 12 4.62 -17.73 -9.29
C ALA A 12 4.76 -17.76 -10.82
N VAL A 13 5.50 -18.72 -11.39
CA VAL A 13 5.84 -18.76 -12.83
C VAL A 13 4.61 -18.92 -13.73
N GLY A 14 3.54 -19.56 -13.24
CA GLY A 14 2.30 -19.76 -14.00
C GLY A 14 1.17 -18.80 -13.63
N LEU A 15 1.46 -17.70 -12.91
CA LEU A 15 0.43 -16.76 -12.49
C LEU A 15 -0.11 -15.94 -13.68
N SER A 16 -1.42 -15.69 -13.64
CA SER A 16 -2.05 -14.58 -14.36
C SER A 16 -2.13 -13.35 -13.44
N SER A 17 -2.44 -12.17 -14.00
CA SER A 17 -2.58 -10.96 -13.19
C SER A 17 -3.69 -11.09 -12.14
N PHE A 18 -4.82 -11.71 -12.48
CA PHE A 18 -5.89 -12.00 -11.53
C PHE A 18 -5.48 -13.05 -10.47
N ALA A 19 -4.76 -14.11 -10.86
CA ALA A 19 -4.25 -15.09 -9.89
C ALA A 19 -3.27 -14.44 -8.89
N GLY A 20 -2.46 -13.49 -9.37
CA GLY A 20 -1.61 -12.65 -8.52
C GLY A 20 -2.41 -11.85 -7.48
N VAL A 21 -3.60 -11.34 -7.85
CA VAL A 21 -4.50 -10.68 -6.90
C VAL A 21 -4.94 -11.64 -5.79
N VAL A 22 -5.39 -12.84 -6.16
CA VAL A 22 -5.85 -13.86 -5.20
C VAL A 22 -4.72 -14.31 -4.28
N LEU A 23 -3.52 -14.54 -4.83
CA LEU A 23 -2.34 -14.92 -4.07
C LEU A 23 -2.00 -13.86 -3.03
N MET A 24 -1.94 -12.59 -3.44
CA MET A 24 -1.61 -11.50 -2.52
C MET A 24 -2.70 -11.27 -1.47
N ALA A 25 -3.99 -11.42 -1.80
CA ALA A 25 -5.06 -11.37 -0.82
C ALA A 25 -4.90 -12.48 0.26
N CYS A 26 -4.51 -13.69 -0.15
CA CYS A 26 -4.22 -14.79 0.77
C CYS A 26 -3.03 -14.46 1.69
N LEU A 27 -1.92 -13.98 1.13
CA LEU A 27 -0.72 -13.61 1.89
C LEU A 27 -1.01 -12.46 2.86
N PHE A 28 -1.80 -11.48 2.45
CA PHE A 28 -2.22 -10.37 3.31
C PHE A 28 -3.10 -10.86 4.48
N GLY A 29 -4.01 -11.81 4.24
CA GLY A 29 -4.78 -12.47 5.30
C GLY A 29 -3.91 -13.26 6.28
N ARG A 30 -2.87 -13.95 5.78
CA ARG A 30 -1.87 -14.63 6.63
C ARG A 30 -1.08 -13.64 7.47
N ASN A 31 -0.67 -12.50 6.90
CA ASN A 31 -0.03 -11.41 7.62
C ASN A 31 -0.91 -10.88 8.77
N LEU A 32 -2.19 -10.60 8.50
CA LEU A 32 -3.14 -10.15 9.52
C LEU A 32 -3.31 -11.17 10.66
N THR A 33 -3.35 -12.45 10.32
CA THR A 33 -3.42 -13.54 11.29
C THR A 33 -2.14 -13.61 12.13
N HIS A 34 -0.97 -13.56 11.50
CA HIS A 34 0.33 -13.57 12.17
C HIS A 34 0.49 -12.39 13.14
N LEU A 35 -0.06 -11.21 12.80
CA LEU A 35 0.01 -10.01 13.63
C LEU A 35 -0.97 -10.02 14.82
N HIS A 36 -2.22 -10.44 14.60
CA HIS A 36 -3.31 -10.24 15.57
C HIS A 36 -3.75 -11.51 16.31
N ARG A 37 -3.34 -12.70 15.87
CA ARG A 37 -3.72 -13.97 16.50
C ARG A 37 -2.49 -14.70 17.03
N PRO A 38 -1.94 -14.27 18.19
CA PRO A 38 -0.82 -14.96 18.81
C PRO A 38 -1.20 -16.39 19.20
N GLY A 39 -0.30 -17.32 18.96
CA GLY A 39 -0.44 -18.72 19.36
C GLY A 39 0.12 -18.98 20.77
N PRO A 40 -0.36 -20.02 21.48
CA PRO A 40 0.18 -20.38 22.79
C PRO A 40 1.67 -20.79 22.74
N ASP A 41 2.13 -21.31 21.60
CA ASP A 41 3.50 -21.81 21.39
C ASP A 41 4.43 -20.79 20.68
N ASP A 42 3.98 -19.54 20.51
CA ASP A 42 4.70 -18.56 19.71
C ASP A 42 6.13 -18.29 20.22
N ARG A 43 6.33 -18.35 21.55
CA ARG A 43 7.63 -18.17 22.23
C ARG A 43 8.41 -16.99 21.63
N ASP A 44 7.80 -15.80 21.68
CA ASP A 44 8.25 -14.60 20.97
C ASP A 44 9.68 -14.14 21.35
N ASP A 45 10.16 -14.56 22.52
CA ASP A 45 11.49 -14.31 23.09
C ASP A 45 12.56 -15.33 22.65
N ASP A 46 12.17 -16.34 21.88
CA ASP A 46 13.05 -17.38 21.33
C ASP A 46 13.02 -17.33 19.79
N LEU A 47 14.16 -17.16 19.12
CA LEU A 47 14.24 -17.15 17.64
C LEU A 47 13.82 -18.48 17.00
N ASP A 48 13.83 -19.56 17.77
CA ASP A 48 13.33 -20.88 17.39
C ASP A 48 11.88 -21.13 17.86
N GLY A 49 11.23 -20.09 18.38
CA GLY A 49 9.80 -20.04 18.65
C GLY A 49 8.94 -20.08 17.38
N GLU A 50 7.68 -20.52 17.53
CA GLU A 50 6.77 -20.70 16.40
C GLU A 50 6.40 -19.38 15.71
N PHE A 51 6.44 -18.24 16.42
CA PHE A 51 6.28 -16.94 15.81
C PHE A 51 7.36 -16.69 14.75
N TRP A 52 8.63 -16.88 15.10
CA TRP A 52 9.77 -16.59 14.25
C TRP A 52 9.94 -17.60 13.11
N LYS A 53 9.60 -18.88 13.34
CA LYS A 53 9.51 -19.87 12.26
C LYS A 53 8.44 -19.51 11.24
N ARG A 54 7.23 -19.17 11.72
CA ARG A 54 6.11 -18.73 10.86
C ARG A 54 6.47 -17.45 10.10
N HIS A 55 7.12 -16.49 10.75
CA HIS A 55 7.62 -15.27 10.14
C HIS A 55 8.60 -15.55 9.00
N ARG A 56 9.64 -16.36 9.24
CA ARG A 56 10.64 -16.75 8.23
C ARG A 56 10.01 -17.47 7.03
N ASN A 57 9.05 -18.36 7.28
CA ASN A 57 8.33 -19.05 6.21
C ASN A 57 7.55 -18.06 5.33
N MET A 58 6.83 -17.13 5.95
CA MET A 58 6.06 -16.12 5.22
C MET A 58 6.95 -15.16 4.42
N ASP A 59 8.08 -14.73 5.01
CA ASP A 59 9.07 -13.90 4.32
C ASP A 59 9.67 -14.65 3.12
N SER A 60 9.98 -15.94 3.28
CA SER A 60 10.46 -16.78 2.17
C SER A 60 9.43 -16.89 1.04
N ILE A 61 8.14 -17.05 1.35
CA ILE A 61 7.09 -17.10 0.33
C ILE A 61 6.99 -15.76 -0.42
N LEU A 62 7.04 -14.62 0.29
CA LEU A 62 7.01 -13.29 -0.33
C LEU A 62 8.22 -13.07 -1.24
N LEU A 63 9.42 -13.43 -0.77
CA LEU A 63 10.65 -13.31 -1.56
C LEU A 63 10.61 -14.19 -2.81
N ASN A 64 10.23 -15.47 -2.66
CA ASN A 64 10.13 -16.40 -3.79
C ASN A 64 9.08 -15.94 -4.79
N THR A 65 7.92 -15.46 -4.32
CA THR A 65 6.89 -14.90 -5.19
C THR A 65 7.46 -13.77 -6.05
N ALA A 66 8.13 -12.78 -5.43
CA ALA A 66 8.74 -11.66 -6.15
C ALA A 66 9.79 -12.10 -7.18
N LEU A 67 10.65 -13.04 -6.80
CA LEU A 67 11.74 -13.55 -7.65
C LEU A 67 11.23 -14.44 -8.79
N ALA A 68 10.13 -15.15 -8.62
CA ALA A 68 9.60 -16.10 -9.61
C ALA A 68 8.50 -15.53 -10.51
N LEU A 69 8.12 -14.25 -10.37
CA LEU A 69 7.16 -13.60 -11.26
C LEU A 69 7.59 -13.70 -12.75
N PRO A 70 6.71 -14.01 -13.70
CA PRO A 70 7.00 -13.87 -15.12
C PRO A 70 7.28 -12.42 -15.51
N ASP A 71 8.08 -12.19 -16.56
CA ASP A 71 8.41 -10.84 -17.02
C ASP A 71 7.18 -9.99 -17.37
N ALA A 72 6.11 -10.62 -17.89
CA ALA A 72 4.85 -9.94 -18.16
C ALA A 72 4.14 -9.41 -16.89
N LEU A 73 4.40 -10.02 -15.72
CA LEU A 73 3.85 -9.62 -14.42
C LEU A 73 4.82 -8.74 -13.61
N ARG A 74 6.02 -8.46 -14.13
CA ARG A 74 6.98 -7.55 -13.51
C ARG A 74 6.80 -6.13 -14.05
N LEU A 75 7.20 -5.15 -13.25
CA LEU A 75 7.30 -3.76 -13.69
C LEU A 75 8.70 -3.51 -14.31
N PRO A 76 8.80 -2.72 -15.39
CA PRO A 76 7.75 -1.88 -15.99
C PRO A 76 6.86 -2.58 -17.03
N SER A 77 7.12 -3.84 -17.42
CA SER A 77 6.40 -4.54 -18.49
C SER A 77 4.88 -4.58 -18.28
N GLY A 78 4.43 -4.78 -17.04
CA GLY A 78 3.02 -4.87 -16.68
C GLY A 78 2.33 -3.56 -16.28
N LEU A 79 2.89 -2.39 -16.57
CA LEU A 79 2.33 -1.08 -16.14
C LEU A 79 0.94 -0.76 -16.71
N ASN A 80 0.51 -1.46 -17.77
CA ASN A 80 -0.82 -1.24 -18.36
C ASN A 80 -1.94 -2.06 -17.70
N ASP A 81 -1.62 -2.91 -16.72
CA ASP A 81 -2.59 -3.72 -15.98
C ASP A 81 -2.61 -3.31 -14.50
N ALA A 82 -3.74 -2.79 -14.04
CA ALA A 82 -3.95 -2.36 -12.66
C ALA A 82 -3.77 -3.48 -11.64
N ASN A 83 -4.09 -4.74 -11.99
CA ASN A 83 -3.86 -5.89 -11.12
C ASN A 83 -2.38 -6.17 -10.93
N ILE A 84 -1.57 -6.00 -11.99
CA ILE A 84 -0.12 -6.21 -11.93
C ILE A 84 0.54 -5.12 -11.08
N ILE A 85 0.17 -3.85 -11.29
CA ILE A 85 0.61 -2.73 -10.45
C ILE A 85 0.27 -3.00 -8.99
N TRP A 86 -0.99 -3.34 -8.72
CA TRP A 86 -1.45 -3.61 -7.37
C TRP A 86 -0.71 -4.78 -6.72
N MET A 87 -0.51 -5.88 -7.46
CA MET A 87 0.22 -7.05 -6.97
C MET A 87 1.65 -6.69 -6.58
N ASN A 88 2.40 -6.00 -7.45
CA ASN A 88 3.77 -5.57 -7.17
C ASN A 88 3.84 -4.65 -5.94
N MET A 89 2.93 -3.67 -5.82
CA MET A 89 2.84 -2.84 -4.61
C MET A 89 2.48 -3.65 -3.36
N ASN A 90 1.62 -4.66 -3.48
CA ASN A 90 1.19 -5.48 -2.35
C ASN A 90 2.25 -6.46 -1.86
N ILE A 91 3.16 -6.94 -2.71
CA ILE A 91 4.32 -7.74 -2.28
C ILE A 91 5.12 -6.92 -1.25
N HIS A 92 5.52 -5.70 -1.63
CA HIS A 92 6.27 -4.81 -0.75
C HIS A 92 5.47 -4.37 0.48
N THR A 93 4.17 -4.11 0.33
CA THR A 93 3.30 -3.75 1.46
C THR A 93 3.23 -4.92 2.46
N SER A 94 3.12 -6.15 1.97
CA SER A 94 3.10 -7.37 2.80
C SER A 94 4.42 -7.56 3.53
N THR A 95 5.57 -7.33 2.86
CA THR A 95 6.89 -7.32 3.50
C THR A 95 6.96 -6.30 4.63
N ILE A 96 6.49 -5.06 4.42
CA ILE A 96 6.48 -4.04 5.48
C ILE A 96 5.63 -4.51 6.67
N CYS A 97 4.38 -4.95 6.43
CA CYS A 97 3.51 -5.40 7.52
C CYS A 97 4.10 -6.56 8.32
N LEU A 98 4.72 -7.53 7.63
CA LEU A 98 5.37 -8.67 8.26
C LEU A 98 6.53 -8.21 9.16
N HIS A 99 7.43 -7.38 8.64
CA HIS A 99 8.59 -6.91 9.40
C HIS A 99 8.25 -5.91 10.50
N GLN A 100 7.17 -5.13 10.38
CA GLN A 100 6.67 -4.31 11.49
C GLN A 100 6.26 -5.17 12.68
N ALA A 101 5.67 -6.35 12.44
CA ALA A 101 5.37 -7.31 13.51
C ALA A 101 6.66 -7.82 14.19
N ALA A 102 7.69 -8.17 13.40
CA ALA A 102 8.98 -8.59 13.93
C ALA A 102 9.67 -7.49 14.74
N ILE A 103 9.68 -6.24 14.28
CA ILE A 103 10.24 -5.11 15.02
C ILE A 103 9.54 -4.98 16.37
N PHE A 104 8.20 -4.98 16.38
CA PHE A 104 7.42 -4.87 17.61
C PHE A 104 7.73 -6.01 18.59
N LYS A 105 7.77 -7.26 18.11
CA LYS A 105 8.05 -8.44 18.94
C LYS A 105 9.49 -8.46 19.46
N ALA A 106 10.46 -8.14 18.62
CA ALA A 106 11.86 -8.06 19.02
C ALA A 106 12.09 -6.97 20.08
N ASP A 107 11.56 -5.76 19.86
CA ASP A 107 11.71 -4.65 20.80
C ASP A 107 10.98 -4.95 22.12
N ARG A 108 9.77 -5.52 22.07
CA ARG A 108 8.97 -5.87 23.27
C ARG A 108 9.63 -6.94 24.13
N ASN A 109 10.24 -7.95 23.51
CA ASN A 109 10.89 -9.06 24.21
C ASN A 109 12.39 -8.83 24.46
N ARG A 110 12.90 -7.62 24.18
CA ARG A 110 14.31 -7.24 24.36
C ARG A 110 15.28 -8.20 23.65
N MET A 111 14.87 -8.65 22.47
CA MET A 111 15.70 -9.48 21.60
C MET A 111 16.96 -8.71 21.16
N PRO A 112 18.00 -9.40 20.67
CA PRO A 112 19.18 -8.74 20.10
C PRO A 112 18.80 -7.64 19.10
N SER A 113 19.33 -6.43 19.30
CA SER A 113 18.98 -5.22 18.52
C SER A 113 19.18 -5.38 17.01
N ARG A 114 20.07 -6.30 16.60
CA ARG A 114 20.30 -6.70 15.21
C ARG A 114 19.02 -7.16 14.51
N ILE A 115 18.13 -7.89 15.19
CA ILE A 115 16.90 -8.43 14.60
C ILE A 115 15.96 -7.30 14.17
N SER A 116 15.73 -6.34 15.06
CA SER A 116 14.94 -5.15 14.75
C SER A 116 15.62 -4.28 13.68
N ALA A 117 16.96 -4.18 13.69
CA ALA A 117 17.70 -3.42 12.70
C ALA A 117 17.57 -4.02 11.29
N GLU A 118 17.72 -5.34 11.15
CA GLU A 118 17.54 -6.04 9.86
C GLU A 118 16.10 -5.89 9.34
N SER A 119 15.09 -6.02 10.21
CA SER A 119 13.69 -5.80 9.84
C SER A 119 13.41 -4.35 9.42
N LYS A 120 14.03 -3.36 10.08
CA LYS A 120 13.94 -1.94 9.68
C LYS A 120 14.52 -1.70 8.28
N ILE A 121 15.64 -2.37 7.95
CA ILE A 121 16.24 -2.31 6.61
C ILE A 121 15.29 -2.91 5.56
N ARG A 122 14.67 -4.05 5.84
CA ARG A 122 13.68 -4.66 4.93
C ARG A 122 12.48 -3.73 4.69
N CYS A 123 11.95 -3.11 5.74
CA CYS A 123 10.86 -2.14 5.63
C CYS A 123 11.23 -0.93 4.74
N ILE A 124 12.40 -0.31 4.96
CA ILE A 124 12.79 0.90 4.21
C ILE A 124 13.03 0.59 2.73
N THR A 125 13.61 -0.56 2.41
CA THR A 125 13.79 -1.00 1.01
C THR A 125 12.43 -1.24 0.35
N ALA A 126 11.52 -1.96 1.00
CA ALA A 126 10.18 -2.18 0.46
C ALA A 126 9.38 -0.88 0.27
N ALA A 127 9.51 0.08 1.20
CA ALA A 127 8.88 1.40 1.07
C ALA A 127 9.44 2.19 -0.13
N ALA A 128 10.75 2.08 -0.39
CA ALA A 128 11.38 2.69 -1.55
C ALA A 128 10.86 2.12 -2.87
N GLU A 129 10.62 0.81 -2.96
CA GLU A 129 10.03 0.16 -4.13
C GLU A 129 8.57 0.59 -4.38
N ILE A 130 7.78 0.76 -3.31
CA ILE A 130 6.43 1.34 -3.41
C ILE A 130 6.49 2.76 -3.96
N ALA A 131 7.39 3.59 -3.44
CA ALA A 131 7.57 4.96 -3.92
C ALA A 131 8.04 5.00 -5.39
N SER A 132 8.96 4.11 -5.77
CA SER A 132 9.43 3.95 -7.15
C SER A 132 8.28 3.58 -8.09
N THR A 133 7.48 2.59 -7.71
CA THR A 133 6.30 2.17 -8.47
C THR A 133 5.29 3.31 -8.60
N MET A 134 5.03 4.03 -7.50
CA MET A 134 4.12 5.18 -7.52
C MET A 134 4.61 6.30 -8.46
N ARG A 135 5.93 6.56 -8.55
CA ARG A 135 6.49 7.49 -9.55
C ARG A 135 6.25 7.04 -10.98
N GLN A 136 6.31 5.73 -11.23
CA GLN A 136 6.05 5.17 -12.56
C GLN A 136 4.58 5.30 -12.97
N ILE A 137 3.63 5.34 -12.02
CA ILE A 137 2.19 5.37 -12.34
C ILE A 137 1.48 6.68 -12.03
N CYS A 138 2.12 7.66 -11.37
CA CYS A 138 1.45 8.87 -10.88
C CYS A 138 0.88 9.78 -11.97
N HIS A 139 1.28 9.57 -13.22
CA HIS A 139 0.77 10.28 -14.39
C HIS A 139 -0.43 9.57 -15.05
N LEU A 140 -0.72 8.32 -14.66
CA LEU A 140 -1.86 7.55 -15.15
C LEU A 140 -3.15 7.96 -14.43
N ASP A 141 -4.30 7.58 -14.98
CA ASP A 141 -5.57 7.75 -14.29
C ASP A 141 -5.68 6.81 -13.08
N LEU A 142 -5.41 7.35 -11.90
CA LEU A 142 -5.47 6.62 -10.64
C LEU A 142 -6.89 6.21 -10.25
N SER A 143 -7.95 6.73 -10.90
CA SER A 143 -9.32 6.29 -10.64
C SER A 143 -9.63 4.91 -11.23
N ALA A 144 -8.86 4.48 -12.24
CA ALA A 144 -8.92 3.12 -12.80
C ALA A 144 -8.09 2.11 -12.00
N MET A 145 -7.33 2.56 -11.00
CA MET A 145 -6.48 1.71 -10.18
C MET A 145 -7.23 1.12 -8.99
N ASN A 146 -6.73 0.02 -8.45
CA ASN A 146 -7.29 -0.58 -7.25
C ASN A 146 -7.26 0.42 -6.07
N PRO A 147 -8.40 0.68 -5.38
CA PRO A 147 -8.48 1.70 -4.33
C PRO A 147 -7.58 1.40 -3.13
N PHE A 148 -7.13 0.16 -2.96
CA PHE A 148 -6.21 -0.23 -1.89
C PHE A 148 -4.78 0.29 -2.09
N ILE A 149 -4.44 0.87 -3.26
CA ILE A 149 -3.15 1.57 -3.46
C ILE A 149 -2.93 2.63 -2.38
N SER A 150 -3.99 3.32 -1.92
CA SER A 150 -3.90 4.29 -0.82
C SER A 150 -3.29 3.69 0.45
N PHE A 151 -3.59 2.43 0.75
CA PHE A 151 -3.01 1.73 1.89
C PHE A 151 -1.53 1.40 1.67
N CYS A 152 -1.13 0.99 0.47
CA CYS A 152 0.28 0.79 0.12
C CYS A 152 1.11 2.08 0.34
N LEU A 153 0.60 3.22 -0.14
CA LEU A 153 1.27 4.52 0.03
C LEU A 153 1.34 4.92 1.50
N TYR A 154 0.25 4.74 2.24
CA TYR A 154 0.18 5.02 3.68
C TYR A 154 1.24 4.23 4.46
N VAL A 155 1.32 2.92 4.26
CA VAL A 155 2.27 2.04 4.95
C VAL A 155 3.72 2.43 4.62
N ALA A 156 4.02 2.73 3.35
CA ALA A 156 5.35 3.19 2.94
C ALA A 156 5.71 4.56 3.57
N ALA A 157 4.78 5.50 3.58
CA ALA A 157 4.98 6.82 4.18
C ALA A 157 5.31 6.72 5.67
N ARG A 158 4.60 5.87 6.43
CA ARG A 158 4.90 5.64 7.86
C ARG A 158 6.31 5.10 8.10
N VAL A 159 6.78 4.21 7.25
CA VAL A 159 8.16 3.70 7.32
C VAL A 159 9.16 4.84 7.15
N PHE A 160 8.94 5.73 6.17
CA PHE A 160 9.80 6.90 5.98
C PHE A 160 9.74 7.87 7.17
N VAL A 161 8.55 8.14 7.73
CA VAL A 161 8.40 8.97 8.93
C VAL A 161 9.21 8.38 10.09
N GLN A 162 9.04 7.09 10.37
CA GLN A 162 9.75 6.43 11.46
C GLN A 162 11.26 6.38 11.24
N TYR A 163 11.72 6.19 10.01
CA TYR A 163 13.14 6.25 9.67
C TYR A 163 13.73 7.64 9.91
N LEU A 164 13.04 8.69 9.43
CA LEU A 164 13.46 10.09 9.56
C LEU A 164 13.50 10.58 11.01
N LYS A 165 12.73 10.00 11.93
CA LYS A 165 12.86 10.28 13.38
C LYS A 165 14.30 10.10 13.88
N SER A 166 14.98 9.06 13.39
CA SER A 166 16.37 8.77 13.77
C SER A 166 17.41 9.37 12.82
N ARG A 167 17.01 9.69 11.58
CA ARG A 167 17.90 10.21 10.53
C ARG A 167 17.28 11.43 9.86
N PRO A 168 17.07 12.55 10.58
CA PRO A 168 16.31 13.69 10.08
C PRO A 168 16.97 14.39 8.88
N LYS A 169 18.28 14.21 8.69
CA LYS A 169 19.05 14.85 7.62
C LYS A 169 19.06 14.08 6.29
N ASP A 170 18.41 12.91 6.22
CA ASP A 170 18.34 12.12 4.98
C ASP A 170 17.37 12.79 3.99
N THR A 171 17.93 13.53 3.03
CA THR A 171 17.18 14.31 2.05
C THR A 171 16.45 13.43 1.03
N GLN A 172 17.02 12.27 0.68
CA GLN A 172 16.42 11.36 -0.29
C GLN A 172 15.16 10.71 0.25
N VAL A 173 15.20 10.23 1.50
CA VAL A 173 14.01 9.66 2.16
C VAL A 173 12.96 10.75 2.39
N ARG A 174 13.38 11.95 2.78
CA ARG A 174 12.48 13.11 2.92
C ARG A 174 11.76 13.45 1.61
N ALA A 175 12.47 13.49 0.48
CA ALA A 175 11.88 13.74 -0.83
C ALA A 175 10.91 12.62 -1.25
N SER A 176 11.23 11.37 -0.93
CA SER A 176 10.33 10.24 -1.20
C SER A 176 9.04 10.32 -0.38
N LEU A 177 9.13 10.72 0.89
CA LEU A 177 7.97 11.00 1.73
C LEU A 177 7.12 12.17 1.20
N GLN A 178 7.75 13.27 0.79
CA GLN A 178 7.07 14.42 0.15
C GLN A 178 6.26 13.99 -1.07
N PHE A 179 6.89 13.19 -1.93
CA PHE A 179 6.25 12.66 -3.11
C PHE A 179 5.04 11.78 -2.76
N LEU A 180 5.17 10.86 -1.81
CA LEU A 180 4.05 10.00 -1.39
C LEU A 180 2.88 10.79 -0.82
N LEU A 181 3.14 11.79 0.03
CA LEU A 181 2.10 12.66 0.58
C LEU A 181 1.38 13.45 -0.53
N SER A 182 2.13 13.97 -1.50
CA SER A 182 1.56 14.67 -2.66
C SER A 182 0.68 13.74 -3.50
N ALA A 183 1.11 12.51 -3.74
CA ALA A 183 0.32 11.50 -4.45
C ALA A 183 -0.98 11.15 -3.68
N MET A 184 -0.90 10.93 -2.37
CA MET A 184 -2.07 10.67 -1.53
C MET A 184 -3.05 11.85 -1.54
N HIS A 185 -2.57 13.10 -1.52
CA HIS A 185 -3.43 14.27 -1.68
C HIS A 185 -4.12 14.36 -3.05
N ALA A 186 -3.49 13.87 -4.12
CA ALA A 186 -4.14 13.78 -5.42
C ALA A 186 -5.25 12.70 -5.42
N ILE A 187 -4.99 11.56 -4.79
CA ILE A 187 -5.87 10.39 -4.74
C ILE A 187 -7.10 10.64 -3.84
N LYS A 188 -6.98 11.40 -2.73
CA LYS A 188 -8.07 11.58 -1.75
C LYS A 188 -9.38 12.14 -2.33
N ARG A 189 -9.30 12.86 -3.46
CA ARG A 189 -10.49 13.39 -4.16
C ARG A 189 -11.38 12.29 -4.75
N LYS A 190 -10.83 11.09 -4.96
CA LYS A 190 -11.50 9.95 -5.58
C LYS A 190 -11.64 8.75 -4.63
N ASN A 191 -10.83 8.72 -3.57
CA ASN A 191 -10.81 7.64 -2.60
C ASN A 191 -10.90 8.18 -1.17
N PRO A 192 -12.07 8.07 -0.52
CA PRO A 192 -12.27 8.57 0.85
C PRO A 192 -11.33 7.94 1.88
N LEU A 193 -10.87 6.70 1.68
CA LEU A 193 -9.94 6.04 2.61
C LEU A 193 -8.60 6.77 2.70
N THR A 194 -8.18 7.42 1.62
CA THR A 194 -6.92 8.17 1.60
C THR A 194 -6.94 9.35 2.57
N GLU A 195 -8.10 9.97 2.78
CA GLU A 195 -8.23 11.07 3.74
C GLU A 195 -8.01 10.58 5.18
N SER A 196 -8.60 9.45 5.56
CA SER A 196 -8.34 8.85 6.87
C SER A 196 -6.87 8.50 7.08
N PHE A 197 -6.20 7.97 6.05
CA PHE A 197 -4.77 7.67 6.12
C PHE A 197 -3.89 8.92 6.24
N LEU A 198 -4.26 10.01 5.55
CA LEU A 198 -3.55 11.29 5.66
C LEU A 198 -3.67 11.88 7.06
N VAL A 199 -4.85 11.86 7.67
CA VAL A 199 -5.04 12.31 9.06
C VAL A 199 -4.17 11.51 10.02
N GLN A 200 -4.09 10.19 9.85
CA GLN A 200 -3.24 9.35 10.68
C GLN A 200 -1.74 9.62 10.47
N LEU A 201 -1.33 9.96 9.24
CA LEU A 201 0.05 10.34 8.92
C LEU A 201 0.42 11.71 9.49
N ASP A 202 -0.50 12.66 9.54
CA ASP A 202 -0.27 13.97 10.15
C ASP A 202 0.11 13.80 11.63
N VAL A 203 -0.61 12.95 12.38
CA VAL A 203 -0.27 12.61 13.78
C VAL A 203 1.12 11.95 13.87
N ASP A 204 1.44 11.02 12.97
CA ASP A 204 2.75 10.37 12.95
C ASP A 204 3.88 11.38 12.66
N LEU A 205 3.66 12.35 11.77
CA LEU A 205 4.61 13.43 11.43
C LEU A 205 4.85 14.40 12.59
N GLU A 206 3.79 14.81 13.28
CA GLU A 206 3.85 15.62 14.50
C GLU A 206 4.68 14.91 15.57
N SER A 207 4.38 13.63 15.82
CA SER A 207 5.13 12.80 16.76
C SER A 207 6.62 12.59 16.37
N ALA A 208 6.98 12.90 15.12
CA ALA A 208 8.33 12.82 14.59
C ALA A 208 9.08 14.15 14.61
N GLY A 209 8.43 15.26 14.97
CA GLY A 209 8.99 16.60 14.80
C GLY A 209 9.21 16.96 13.32
N LEU A 210 8.43 16.38 12.41
CA LEU A 210 8.50 16.60 10.96
C LEU A 210 7.41 17.57 10.47
N GLU A 211 6.90 18.42 11.37
CA GLU A 211 5.76 19.33 11.18
C GLU A 211 5.93 20.40 10.10
N ASP A 212 7.13 20.53 9.50
CA ASP A 212 7.35 21.34 8.30
C ASP A 212 6.59 20.80 7.05
N ALA A 213 5.59 19.94 7.26
CA ALA A 213 4.58 19.41 6.36
C ALA A 213 3.91 20.45 5.45
N ARG A 214 3.92 21.76 5.78
CA ARG A 214 3.48 22.82 4.85
C ARG A 214 4.31 22.83 3.56
N GLN A 215 5.60 22.46 3.61
CA GLN A 215 6.44 22.28 2.42
C GLN A 215 6.13 20.97 1.68
N PHE A 216 5.63 19.94 2.37
CA PHE A 216 5.26 18.64 1.81
C PHE A 216 3.89 18.66 1.11
N ARG A 217 3.01 19.60 1.48
CA ARG A 217 1.67 19.80 0.93
C ARG A 217 1.63 20.67 -0.33
N ALA A 218 2.67 21.47 -0.57
CA ALA A 218 2.69 22.52 -1.60
C ALA A 218 3.12 22.05 -3.01
N ALA A 219 3.48 20.78 -3.19
CA ALA A 219 4.06 20.26 -4.43
C ALA A 219 3.16 19.29 -5.21
N ALA A 220 1.85 19.27 -4.97
CA ALA A 220 0.95 18.53 -5.85
C ALA A 220 1.04 19.16 -7.25
N PRO A 221 1.51 18.45 -8.29
CA PRO A 221 1.36 18.92 -9.66
C PRO A 221 -0.13 19.14 -9.88
N LYS A 222 -0.50 20.25 -10.52
CA LYS A 222 -1.84 20.40 -11.07
C LYS A 222 -2.01 19.28 -12.10
N LEU A 223 -2.51 18.11 -11.69
CA LEU A 223 -3.00 17.11 -12.63
C LEU A 223 -4.04 17.85 -13.45
N ALA A 224 -3.74 18.05 -14.73
CA ALA A 224 -4.63 18.68 -15.67
C ALA A 224 -5.97 17.96 -15.56
N ALA A 225 -6.99 18.68 -15.11
CA ALA A 225 -8.35 18.22 -15.26
C ALA A 225 -8.59 18.17 -16.77
N SER A 226 -8.53 16.98 -17.37
CA SER A 226 -9.19 16.78 -18.64
C SER A 226 -10.67 16.96 -18.37
N GLU A 227 -11.22 18.10 -18.80
CA GLU A 227 -12.65 18.25 -18.91
C GLU A 227 -13.19 17.09 -19.76
N PRO A 228 -14.30 16.44 -19.37
CA PRO A 228 -14.92 15.46 -20.24
C PRO A 228 -15.31 16.21 -21.52
N ALA A 229 -14.70 15.82 -22.64
CA ALA A 229 -15.03 16.33 -23.96
C ALA A 229 -16.55 16.20 -24.15
N ARG A 230 -17.25 17.34 -24.18
CA ARG A 230 -18.65 17.40 -24.57
C ARG A 230 -18.69 16.98 -26.03
N HIS A 231 -19.10 15.74 -26.28
CA HIS A 231 -19.40 15.31 -27.63
C HIS A 231 -20.68 16.01 -28.07
N GLU A 232 -20.55 17.04 -28.90
CA GLU A 232 -21.67 17.59 -29.64
C GLU A 232 -22.18 16.50 -30.60
N GLY A 233 -23.50 16.23 -30.55
CA GLY A 233 -24.19 15.46 -31.57
C GLY A 233 -24.85 14.17 -31.10
N CYS A 234 -25.99 14.27 -30.41
CA CYS A 234 -27.17 13.45 -30.75
C CYS A 234 -28.44 14.04 -30.12
N PRO A 235 -29.52 14.30 -30.90
CA PRO A 235 -30.76 14.82 -30.36
C PRO A 235 -31.56 13.66 -29.75
N PHE A 236 -31.71 13.64 -28.43
CA PHE A 236 -32.72 12.80 -27.79
C PHE A 236 -33.80 13.70 -27.20
N THR A 237 -34.84 13.95 -27.99
CA THR A 237 -36.11 14.47 -27.51
C THR A 237 -36.83 13.36 -26.76
N VAL A 238 -37.04 13.49 -25.46
CA VAL A 238 -38.18 12.86 -24.79
C VAL A 238 -38.88 13.90 -23.94
N GLY A 239 -40.17 14.03 -24.23
CA GLY A 239 -41.06 15.06 -23.74
C GLY A 239 -41.29 15.04 -22.23
N MET A 240 -41.48 16.26 -21.75
CA MET A 240 -42.05 16.71 -20.51
C MET A 240 -43.39 16.01 -20.17
N GLN A 241 -43.53 15.58 -18.91
CA GLN A 241 -44.82 15.62 -18.22
C GLN A 241 -44.60 15.95 -16.74
N GLN A 242 -44.94 17.19 -16.39
CA GLN A 242 -45.16 17.66 -15.03
C GLN A 242 -46.41 16.98 -14.45
N ALA A 243 -46.35 16.60 -13.18
CA ALA A 243 -47.52 16.36 -12.36
C ALA A 243 -47.39 17.14 -11.06
N ASP A 244 -48.16 18.21 -10.96
CA ASP A 244 -48.53 18.88 -9.72
C ASP A 244 -49.29 17.91 -8.80
N THR A 245 -49.05 17.97 -7.48
CA THR A 245 -50.15 17.88 -6.51
C THR A 245 -49.78 18.57 -5.19
N ALA A 246 -50.73 19.39 -4.76
CA ALA A 246 -50.71 20.27 -3.62
C ALA A 246 -50.72 19.58 -2.25
N GLY A 247 -50.04 20.21 -1.29
CA GLY A 247 -50.65 20.71 -0.04
C GLY A 247 -51.30 19.73 0.94
N CYS A 248 -50.65 19.53 2.09
CA CYS A 248 -51.36 19.22 3.33
C CYS A 248 -50.72 19.98 4.51
N ARG A 249 -51.49 20.83 5.18
CA ARG A 249 -51.16 21.53 6.44
C ARG A 249 -51.66 20.70 7.63
N PRO A 250 -51.05 20.84 8.82
CA PRO A 250 -51.50 20.18 10.03
C PRO A 250 -52.61 20.98 10.74
N THR A 251 -53.55 20.24 11.35
CA THR A 251 -54.32 20.63 12.53
C THR A 251 -54.21 19.51 13.54
#